data_AF-A0A081KAF3-F1
#
_entry.id   AF-A0A081KAF3-F1
#
_cell.length_a   1.000
_cell.length_b   1.000
_cell.length_c   1.000
_cell.angle_alpha   90.00
_cell.angle_beta   90.00
_cell.angle_gamma   90.00
#
_symmetry.space_group_name_H-M   'P 1'
#
loop_
_entity.id
_entity.type
_entity.pdbx_description
1 polymer ?
#
loop_
_entity_poly.entity_id
_entity_poly.type
_entity_poly.pdbx_seq_one_letter_code
_entity_poly.pdbx_strand_id
1 'polypeptide(L)' 'MFNLMKILEEMTPTGWIIASICLLLWVVIIHCAGIFTEKRWGDRESGALVGFFVPGFLFMALLYLM' A
#
# COMPACT_ATOMS: atom_id res chain seq x y z
N MET A 1 -9.35 -19.89 4.17
CA MET A 1 -8.86 -18.82 5.05
C MET A 1 -7.40 -18.57 4.71
N PHE A 2 -7.07 -17.37 4.25
CA PHE A 2 -5.69 -16.95 3.99
C PHE A 2 -4.93 -17.07 5.32
N ASN A 3 -4.11 -18.12 5.48
CA ASN A 3 -3.54 -18.45 6.78
C ASN A 3 -2.33 -17.54 7.02
N LEU A 4 -2.64 -16.30 7.41
CA LEU A 4 -1.66 -15.24 7.64
C LEU A 4 -0.54 -15.71 8.58
N MET A 5 -0.89 -16.53 9.58
CA MET A 5 0.04 -17.15 10.51
C MET A 5 1.06 -18.06 9.81
N LYS A 6 0.64 -18.83 8.81
CA LYS A 6 1.52 -19.73 8.06
C LYS A 6 2.49 -18.96 7.15
N ILE A 7 2.02 -17.86 6.56
CA ILE A 7 2.87 -16.94 5.79
C ILE A 7 3.90 -16.27 6.71
N LEU A 8 3.49 -15.89 7.92
CA LEU A 8 4.37 -15.28 8.92
C LEU A 8 5.42 -16.26 9.47
N GLU A 9 5.06 -17.54 9.66
CA GLU A 9 5.99 -18.59 10.12
C GLU A 9 7.06 -18.94 9.07
N GLU A 10 6.71 -18.93 7.79
CA GLU A 10 7.63 -19.25 6.68
C GLU A 10 8.40 -18.02 6.17
N MET A 11 8.20 -16.82 6.77
CA MET A 11 8.87 -15.60 6.34
C MET A 11 10.33 -15.56 6.76
N THR A 12 11.22 -15.60 5.76
CA THR A 12 12.65 -15.38 5.94
C THR A 12 12.94 -13.92 6.38
N PRO A 13 14.11 -13.64 7.00
CA PRO A 13 14.51 -12.28 7.33
C PRO A 13 14.48 -11.32 6.13
N THR A 14 14.83 -11.81 4.94
CA THR A 14 14.74 -11.06 3.68
C THR A 14 13.30 -10.71 3.33
N GLY A 15 12.35 -11.65 3.52
CA GLY A 15 10.92 -11.39 3.31
C GLY A 15 10.39 -10.28 4.21
N TRP A 16 10.83 -10.26 5.48
CA TRP A 16 10.48 -9.20 6.44
C TRP A 16 11.02 -7.83 6.03
N ILE A 17 12.24 -7.77 5.52
CA ILE A 17 12.83 -6.53 5.00
C ILE A 17 12.03 -6.02 3.80
N ILE A 18 11.71 -6.90 2.85
CA ILE A 18 10.91 -6.54 1.67
C ILE A 18 9.53 -6.03 2.08
N ALA A 19 8.84 -6.75 2.96
CA ALA A 19 7.52 -6.33 3.48
C ALA A 19 7.59 -4.95 4.16
N SER A 20 8.64 -4.70 4.95
CA SER A 20 8.84 -3.41 5.62
C SER A 20 9.09 -2.27 4.62
N ILE A 21 9.87 -2.52 3.56
CA ILE A 21 10.10 -1.55 2.48
C ILE A 21 8.78 -1.26 1.75
N CYS A 22 7.99 -2.30 1.44
CA CYS A 22 6.68 -2.13 0.80
C CYS A 22 5.73 -1.30 1.66
N LEU A 23 5.68 -1.55 2.97
CA LEU A 23 4.87 -0.77 3.91
C LEU A 23 5.32 0.69 3.97
N LEU A 24 6.64 0.95 4.04
CA LEU A 24 7.18 2.31 4.02
C LEU A 24 6.84 3.05 2.72
N LEU A 25 7.01 2.40 1.57
CA LEU A 25 6.64 2.98 0.28
C LEU A 25 5.14 3.29 0.22
N TRP A 26 4.29 2.42 0.78
CA TRP A 26 2.85 2.65 0.81
C TRP A 26 2.49 3.87 1.67
N VAL A 27 3.09 4.03 2.85
CA VAL A 27 2.91 5.22 3.69
C VAL A 27 3.35 6.49 2.97
N VAL A 28 4.48 6.44 2.24
CA VAL A 28 4.97 7.57 1.45
C VAL A 28 3.97 7.95 0.35
N ILE A 29 3.39 6.97 -0.35
CA ILE A 29 2.37 7.22 -1.39
C ILE A 29 1.15 7.90 -0.80
N ILE A 30 0.63 7.42 0.34
CA ILE A 30 -0.52 8.01 1.04
C ILE A 30 -0.22 9.47 1.40
N HIS A 31 0.95 9.71 1.98
CA HIS A 31 1.36 11.05 2.41
C HIS A 31 1.52 12.02 1.24
N CYS A 32 2.22 11.59 0.18
CA CYS A 32 2.41 12.40 -1.03
C CYS A 32 1.08 12.70 -1.73
N ALA A 33 0.18 11.71 -1.83
CA ALA A 33 -1.13 11.89 -2.44
C ALA A 33 -1.98 12.90 -1.64
N GLY A 34 -1.99 12.81 -0.31
CA GLY A 34 -2.67 13.79 0.54
C GLY A 34 -2.11 15.21 0.38
N ILE A 35 -0.78 15.39 0.38
CA ILE A 35 -0.17 16.72 0.17
C ILE A 35 -0.51 17.26 -1.22
N PHE A 36 -0.47 16.42 -2.25
CA PHE A 36 -0.76 16.83 -3.62
C PHE A 36 -2.21 17.30 -3.78
N THR A 37 -3.17 16.58 -3.23
CA THR A 37 -4.58 16.99 -3.30
C THR A 37 -4.88 18.19 -2.41
N GLU A 38 -4.24 18.30 -1.24
CA GLU A 38 -4.33 19.49 -0.38
C GLU A 38 -3.90 20.75 -1.15
N LYS A 39 -2.75 20.69 -1.84
CA LYS A 39 -2.23 21.83 -2.63
C LYS A 39 -3.10 22.20 -3.83
N ARG A 40 -3.75 21.21 -4.46
CA ARG A 40 -4.48 21.42 -5.72
C ARG A 40 -5.97 21.69 -5.53
N TRP A 41 -6.58 21.07 -4.52
CA TRP A 41 -8.03 21.05 -4.31
C TRP A 41 -8.45 21.48 -2.89
N GLY A 42 -7.49 21.72 -1.99
CA GLY A 42 -7.77 22.05 -0.59
C GLY A 42 -8.24 20.86 0.25
N ASP A 43 -8.24 19.65 -0.33
CA ASP A 43 -8.71 18.43 0.33
C ASP A 43 -7.60 17.41 0.44
N ARG A 44 -7.10 17.23 1.66
CA ARG A 44 -6.04 16.28 2.00
C ARG A 44 -6.58 14.86 2.20
N GLU A 45 -7.78 14.73 2.77
CA GLU A 45 -8.34 13.45 3.20
C GLU A 45 -8.66 12.56 2.00
N SER A 46 -9.29 13.14 0.97
CA SER A 46 -9.58 12.40 -0.26
C SER A 46 -8.31 11.91 -0.97
N GLY A 47 -7.24 12.71 -0.99
CA GLY A 47 -5.97 12.27 -1.59
C GLY A 47 -5.28 11.18 -0.79
N ALA A 48 -5.31 11.26 0.54
CA ALA A 48 -4.79 10.19 1.38
C ALA A 48 -5.57 8.89 1.17
N LEU A 49 -6.89 8.95 1.04
CA LEU A 49 -7.74 7.78 0.72
C LEU A 49 -7.40 7.19 -0.65
N VAL A 50 -7.22 8.02 -1.68
CA VAL A 50 -6.77 7.56 -3.00
C VAL A 50 -5.40 6.88 -2.90
N GLY A 51 -4.44 7.48 -2.20
CA GLY A 51 -3.12 6.89 -1.97
C GLY A 51 -3.17 5.56 -1.19
N PHE A 52 -4.18 5.37 -0.34
CA PHE A 52 -4.40 4.13 0.39
C PHE A 52 -4.99 3.03 -0.51
N PHE A 53 -6.05 3.33 -1.26
CA PHE A 53 -6.80 2.31 -2.02
C PHE A 53 -6.19 1.97 -3.38
N VAL A 54 -5.55 2.93 -4.08
CA VAL A 54 -5.01 2.72 -5.43
C VAL A 54 -4.00 1.57 -5.50
N PRO A 55 -3.02 1.45 -4.58
CA PRO A 55 -2.11 0.30 -4.59
C PRO A 55 -2.83 -1.04 -4.42
N GLY A 56 -3.88 -1.08 -3.60
CA GLY A 56 -4.71 -2.27 -3.41
C GLY A 56 -5.50 -2.65 -4.66
N PHE A 57 -6.10 -1.68 -5.34
CA PHE A 57 -6.78 -1.92 -6.62
C PHE A 57 -5.80 -2.37 -7.71
N LEU A 58 -4.61 -1.78 -7.77
CA LEU A 58 -3.58 -2.17 -8.72
C LEU A 58 -3.16 -3.63 -8.51
N PHE A 59 -2.97 -4.04 -7.24
CA PHE A 59 -2.66 -5.41 -6.88
C PHE A 59 -3.77 -6.39 -7.29
N MET A 60 -5.03 -6.06 -7.00
CA MET A 60 -6.18 -6.87 -7.41
C MET A 60 -6.32 -6.99 -8.93
N ALA A 61 -6.07 -5.91 -9.67
CA ALA A 61 -6.10 -5.89 -11.13
C ALA A 61 -5.00 -6.77 -11.74
N LEU A 62 -3.79 -6.72 -11.18
CA LEU A 62 -2.68 -7.59 -11.61
C LEU A 62 -2.99 -9.06 -11.37
N LEU A 63 -3.59 -9.41 -10.23
CA LEU A 63 -4.02 -10.78 -9.94
C LEU A 63 -5.13 -11.27 -10.88
N TYR A 64 -6.03 -10.39 -11.32
CA TYR A 64 -7.08 -10.76 -12.28
C TYR A 64 -6.53 -11.02 -13.70
N LEU A 65 -5.45 -10.34 -14.08
CA LEU A 65 -4.83 -10.48 -15.40
C LEU A 65 -3.82 -11.63 -15.49
N MET A 66 -3.46 -12.26 -14.37
CA MET A 66 -2.62 -13.46 -14.30
C MET A 66 -3.46 -14.74 -14.30
#